data_AF-A0A5N7ZJN0-F1
#
_entry.id   AF-A0A5N7ZJN0-F1
#
_cell.length_a   1.000
_cell.length_b   1.000
_cell.length_c   1.000
_cell.angle_alpha   90.00
_cell.angle_beta   90.00
_cell.angle_gamma   90.00
#
_symmetry.space_group_name_H-M   'P 1'
#
loop_
_entity.id
_entity.type
_entity.pdbx_description
1 polymer ?
#
loop_
_entity_poly.entity_id
_entity_poly.type
_entity_poly.pdbx_seq_one_letter_code
_entity_poly.pdbx_strand_id
1 'polypeptide(L)'
;MPVHRLVIMRHGRLIGHFESTLASTQDDCREIASRLPSEDGYQVSLQIADGERRLLESTPAGIRVLASETLFKSVPEGLAGAAGRRACRRQESLS
;
A
#
# COMPACT_ATOMS: atom_id res chain seq x y z
N MET A 1 12.48 -3.09 1.18
CA MET A 1 11.38 -2.56 0.35
C MET A 1 10.17 -2.42 1.26
N PRO A 2 9.49 -1.26 1.30
CA PRO A 2 8.30 -1.09 2.14
C PRO A 2 7.17 -2.00 1.68
N VAL A 3 6.46 -2.63 2.62
CA VAL A 3 5.25 -3.40 2.33
C VAL A 3 4.13 -2.41 2.03
N HIS A 4 3.43 -2.61 0.92
CA HIS A 4 2.23 -1.85 0.60
C HIS A 4 1.01 -2.74 0.83
N ARG A 5 -0.06 -2.15 1.35
CA ARG A 5 -1.34 -2.81 1.57
C ARG A 5 -2.45 -2.01 0.90
N LEU A 6 -3.23 -2.66 0.04
CA LEU A 6 -4.49 -2.12 -0.46
C LEU A 6 -5.64 -2.70 0.34
N VAL A 7 -6.33 -1.88 1.12
CA VAL A 7 -7.54 -2.29 1.86
C VAL A 7 -8.76 -2.00 1.00
N ILE A 8 -9.63 -3.00 0.83
CA ILE A 8 -10.83 -2.91 0.00
C ILE A 8 -12.06 -3.15 0.87
N MET A 9 -12.94 -2.16 0.92
CA MET A 9 -14.26 -2.23 1.55
C MET A 9 -15.36 -2.01 0.51
N ARG A 10 -16.56 -2.53 0.77
CA ARG A 10 -17.76 -2.24 -0.03
C ARG A 10 -18.97 -2.11 0.88
N HIS A 11 -19.68 -1.00 0.74
CA HIS A 11 -20.82 -0.63 1.59
C HIS A 11 -20.49 -0.74 3.10
N GLY A 12 -19.26 -0.34 3.48
CA GLY A 12 -18.80 -0.39 4.88
C GLY A 12 -18.35 -1.78 5.38
N ARG A 13 -18.43 -2.83 4.55
CA ARG A 13 -17.92 -4.17 4.88
C ARG A 13 -16.53 -4.37 4.30
N LEU A 14 -15.60 -4.88 5.11
CA LEU A 14 -14.28 -5.32 4.63
C LEU A 14 -14.45 -6.50 3.67
N ILE A 15 -13.96 -6.35 2.44
CA ILE A 15 -13.85 -7.45 1.47
C ILE A 15 -12.53 -8.20 1.71
N GLY A 16 -11.45 -7.45 1.90
CA GLY A 16 -10.12 -8.01 2.13
C GLY A 16 -9.03 -6.98 1.94
N HIS A 17 -7.80 -7.46 1.85
CA HIS A 17 -6.65 -6.65 1.52
C HIS A 17 -5.68 -7.41 0.61
N PHE A 18 -4.91 -6.66 -0.17
CA PHE A 18 -3.80 -7.15 -0.97
C PHE A 18 -2.51 -6.56 -0.42
N GLU A 19 -1.49 -7.38 -0.22
CA GLU A 19 -0.17 -6.97 0.25
C GLU A 19 0.93 -7.36 -0.73
N SER A 20 1.88 -6.45 -0.95
CA SER A 20 3.06 -6.76 -1.75
C SER A 20 4.25 -5.87 -1.37
N THR A 21 5.45 -6.43 -1.57
CA THR A 21 6.76 -5.79 -1.36
C THR A 21 7.46 -5.45 -2.67
N LEU A 22 6.82 -5.71 -3.82
CA LEU A 22 7.36 -5.40 -5.14
C LEU A 22 7.48 -3.89 -5.34
N ALA A 23 8.47 -3.48 -6.12
CA ALA A 23 8.67 -2.07 -6.44
C ALA A 23 7.50 -1.44 -7.22
N SER A 24 6.77 -2.25 -8.01
CA SER A 24 5.59 -1.83 -8.78
C SER A 24 4.31 -1.71 -7.96
N THR A 25 4.32 -2.16 -6.69
CA THR A 25 3.07 -2.37 -5.94
C THR A 25 2.23 -1.11 -5.82
N GLN A 26 2.84 0.07 -5.75
CA GLN A 26 2.08 1.31 -5.69
C GLN A 26 1.26 1.55 -6.96
N ASP A 27 1.81 1.28 -8.14
CA ASP A 27 1.12 1.43 -9.42
C ASP A 27 0.07 0.33 -9.61
N ASP A 28 0.41 -0.91 -9.26
CA ASP A 28 -0.52 -2.05 -9.27
C ASP A 28 -1.75 -1.77 -8.38
N CYS A 29 -1.52 -1.20 -7.18
CA CYS A 29 -2.59 -0.79 -6.26
C CYS A 29 -3.47 0.32 -6.83
N ARG A 30 -2.89 1.30 -7.56
CA ARG A 30 -3.65 2.36 -8.23
C ARG A 30 -4.50 1.79 -9.36
N GLU A 31 -3.95 0.86 -10.14
CA GLU A 31 -4.69 0.20 -11.20
C GLU A 31 -5.89 -0.57 -10.63
N ILE A 32 -5.68 -1.38 -9.59
CA ILE A 32 -6.76 -2.11 -8.91
C ILE A 32 -7.80 -1.15 -8.35
N ALA A 33 -7.38 -0.06 -7.68
CA ALA A 33 -8.28 0.94 -7.13
C ALA A 33 -9.15 1.59 -8.22
N SER A 34 -8.60 1.83 -9.42
CA SER A 34 -9.34 2.41 -10.56
C SER A 34 -10.49 1.51 -11.06
N ARG A 35 -10.45 0.21 -10.76
CA ARG A 35 -11.49 -0.77 -11.12
C ARG A 35 -12.55 -0.94 -10.02
N LEU A 36 -12.44 -0.22 -8.91
CA LEU A 36 -13.30 -0.32 -7.73
C LEU A 36 -13.89 1.06 -7.41
N PRO A 37 -14.81 1.58 -8.24
CA PRO A 37 -15.33 2.93 -8.11
C PRO A 37 -16.21 3.10 -6.87
N SER A 38 -16.18 4.29 -6.28
CA SER A 38 -17.00 4.63 -5.12
C SER A 38 -18.50 4.64 -5.41
N GLU A 39 -18.90 4.87 -6.65
CA GLU A 39 -20.30 4.81 -7.11
C GLU A 39 -20.91 3.42 -6.91
N ASP A 40 -20.10 2.35 -7.05
CA ASP A 40 -20.51 0.97 -6.78
C ASP A 40 -20.43 0.61 -5.26
N GLY A 41 -20.16 1.60 -4.43
CA GLY A 41 -20.05 1.52 -2.99
C GLY A 41 -18.70 1.04 -2.48
N TYR A 42 -17.66 0.99 -3.33
CA TYR A 42 -16.32 0.64 -2.88
C TYR A 42 -15.65 1.78 -2.12
N GLN A 43 -14.90 1.42 -1.07
CA GLN A 43 -13.92 2.30 -0.45
C GLN A 43 -12.57 1.60 -0.48
N VAL A 44 -11.57 2.28 -1.02
CA VAL A 44 -10.22 1.72 -1.17
C VAL A 44 -9.22 2.61 -0.46
N SER A 45 -8.31 2.01 0.30
CA SER A 45 -7.25 2.74 1.01
C SER A 45 -5.90 2.08 0.76
N LEU A 46 -4.97 2.84 0.17
CA LEU A 46 -3.58 2.44 0.06
C LEU A 46 -2.85 2.78 1.35
N GLN A 47 -2.14 1.80 1.92
CA GLN A 47 -1.34 1.96 3.12
C GLN A 47 0.09 1.49 2.87
N ILE A 48 1.04 2.10 3.56
CA ILE A 48 2.46 1.74 3.50
C ILE A 48 2.92 1.35 4.90
N ALA A 49 3.71 0.29 5.00
CA ALA A 49 4.34 -0.11 6.24
C ALA A 49 5.28 0.99 6.75
N ASP A 50 5.05 1.41 7.99
CA ASP A 50 5.80 2.48 8.66
C ASP A 50 6.51 1.99 9.92
N GLY A 51 6.32 0.72 10.28
CA GLY A 51 7.03 0.10 11.39
C GLY A 51 6.49 -1.27 11.71
N GLU A 52 6.83 -1.73 12.91
CA GLU A 52 6.32 -2.99 13.44
C GLU A 52 6.10 -2.89 14.96
N ARG A 53 5.18 -3.70 15.45
CA ARG A 53 4.93 -3.92 16.87
C ARG A 53 5.35 -5.34 17.20
N ARG A 54 6.24 -5.51 18.18
CA ARG A 54 6.73 -6.83 18.61
C ARG A 54 6.29 -7.12 20.04
N LEU A 55 5.80 -8.34 20.27
CA LEU A 55 5.64 -8.88 21.61
C LEU A 55 6.93 -9.57 22.00
N LEU A 56 7.55 -9.12 23.09
CA LEU A 56 8.82 -9.64 23.58
C LEU A 56 8.64 -10.31 24.93
N GLU A 57 9.36 -11.40 25.13
CA GLU A 57 9.52 -12.05 26.42
C GLU A 57 10.94 -11.81 26.91
N SER A 58 11.08 -11.35 28.15
CA SER A 58 12.36 -11.21 28.83
C SER A 58 12.52 -12.33 29.83
N THR A 59 13.61 -13.09 29.69
CA THR A 59 13.96 -14.20 30.59
C THR A 59 15.41 -14.06 31.04
N PRO A 60 15.84 -14.77 32.10
CA PRO A 60 17.26 -14.81 32.48
C PRO A 60 18.19 -15.33 31.37
N ALA A 61 17.66 -16.09 30.41
CA ALA A 61 18.41 -16.58 29.24
C ALA A 61 18.49 -15.56 28.10
N GLY A 62 17.82 -14.40 28.23
CA GLY A 62 17.78 -13.33 27.24
C GLY A 62 16.37 -12.96 26.80
N ILE A 63 16.29 -12.20 25.70
CA ILE A 63 15.05 -11.68 25.13
C ILE A 63 14.64 -12.52 23.92
N ARG A 64 13.36 -12.92 23.85
CA ARG A 64 12.77 -13.65 22.73
C ARG A 64 11.62 -12.85 22.13
N VAL A 65 11.48 -12.90 20.80
CA VAL A 65 10.30 -12.37 20.09
C VAL A 65 9.21 -13.45 20.09
N LEU A 66 8.05 -13.13 20.66
CA LEU A 66 6.88 -14.02 20.65
C LEU A 66 5.98 -13.76 19.44
N ALA A 67 5.84 -12.50 19.02
CA ALA A 67 5.05 -12.11 17.87
C ALA A 67 5.59 -10.80 17.24
N SER A 68 5.32 -10.61 15.95
CA SER A 68 5.53 -9.35 15.25
C SER A 68 4.33 -9.03 14.35
N GLU A 69 3.93 -7.76 14.35
CA GLU A 69 2.85 -7.23 13.52
C GLU A 69 3.36 -5.99 12.79
N THR A 70 3.16 -5.93 11.46
CA THR A 70 3.50 -4.74 10.67
C THR A 70 2.48 -3.63 10.91
N LEU A 71 2.97 -2.43 11.16
CA LEU A 71 2.15 -1.22 11.32
C LEU A 71 2.07 -0.49 9.98
N PHE A 72 0.85 -0.14 9.58
CA PHE A 72 0.57 0.52 8.31
C PHE A 72 0.02 1.93 8.55
N LYS A 73 0.41 2.86 7.68
CA LYS A 73 -0.16 4.21 7.62
C LYS A 73 -0.83 4.43 6.26
N SER A 74 -2.01 5.03 6.28
CA SER A 74 -2.71 5.41 5.05
C SER A 74 -1.94 6.48 4.28
N VAL A 75 -1.84 6.29 2.97
CA VAL A 75 -1.30 7.29 2.06
C VAL A 75 -2.42 8.28 1.75
N PRO A 76 -2.26 9.57 2.05
CA PRO A 76 -3.26 10.57 1.68
C PRO A 76 -3.37 10.66 0.14
N GLU A 77 -4.61 10.68 -0.37
CA GLU A 77 -4.92 10.63 -1.82
C GLU A 77 -4.18 11.68 -2.65
N GLY A 78 -3.86 12.86 -2.08
CA GLY A 78 -3.16 13.94 -2.78
C GLY A 78 -1.64 13.76 -2.98
N LEU A 79 -0.99 12.89 -2.21
CA LEU A 79 0.46 12.64 -2.32
C LEU A 79 0.79 11.45 -3.22
N ALA A 80 -0.19 10.62 -3.54
CA ALA A 80 -0.04 9.50 -4.47
C ALA A 80 -0.05 9.93 -5.95
N GLY A 81 -0.22 11.21 -6.30
CA GLY A 81 -0.32 11.68 -7.69
C GLY A 81 0.85 12.52 -8.22
N ALA A 82 1.86 12.86 -7.41
CA ALA A 82 2.86 13.87 -7.80
C ALA A 82 4.11 13.33 -8.53
N ALA A 83 4.32 12.01 -8.59
CA ALA A 83 5.52 11.40 -9.17
C ALA A 83 5.29 10.70 -10.52
N GLY A 84 4.33 11.18 -11.33
CA GLY A 84 3.98 10.58 -12.63
C GLY A 84 4.01 11.53 -13.83
N ARG A 85 4.59 12.73 -13.69
CA ARG A 85 4.76 13.66 -14.83
C ARG A 85 6.22 14.04 -15.02
N ARG A 86 7.06 13.08 -15.39
CA ARG A 86 8.29 13.35 -16.14
C ARG A 86 8.71 12.10 -16.91
N ALA A 87 9.02 12.34 -18.19
CA ALA A 87 9.66 11.44 -19.16
C ALA A 87 8.75 10.44 -19.91
N CYS A 88 8.10 10.90 -20.98
CA CYS A 88 8.42 10.40 -22.33
C CYS A 88 7.86 11.35 -23.40
N ARG A 89 8.44 12.54 -23.56
CA ARG A 89 8.37 13.24 -24.85
C ARG A 89 9.52 12.68 -25.69
N ARG A 90 9.34 11.48 -26.25
CA ARG A 90 10.19 11.02 -27.36
C ARG A 90 9.79 11.84 -28.58
N GLN A 91 10.75 12.60 -29.10
CA GLN A 91 10.72 13.11 -30.45
C GLN A 91 10.44 11.94 -31.39
N GLU A 92 9.33 12.00 -32.10
CA GLU A 92 9.24 11.35 -33.40
C GLU A 92 9.58 12.39 -34.45
N SER A 93 10.62 12.04 -35.19
CA SER A 93 11.38 12.79 -36.17
C SER A 93 10.66 12.90 -37.51
N LEU A 94 10.88 14.05 -38.18
CA LEU A 94 10.94 14.27 -39.63
C LEU A 94 9.77 13.78 -40.52
N SER A 95 9.12 14.75 -41.16
CA SER A 95 9.22 14.96 -42.61
C SER A 95 8.97 16.43 -42.94
#